data_AF-A0A2W4IQZ4-F1
#
_entry.id   AF-A0A2W4IQZ4-F1
#
_cell.length_a   1.000
_cell.length_b   1.000
_cell.length_c   1.000
_cell.angle_alpha   90.00
_cell.angle_beta   90.00
_cell.angle_gamma   90.00
#
_symmetry.space_group_name_H-M   'P 1'
#
loop_
_entity.id
_entity.type
_entity.pdbx_description
1 polymer ?
#
loop_
_entity_poly.entity_id
_entity_poly.type
_entity_poly.pdbx_seq_one_letter_code
_entity_poly.pdbx_strand_id
1 'polypeptide(L)'
;MIGVTERRPADQLPIARVLVDVPLPHLDRPFDYRVRQEHAGDAAPGCRVKVRFAGQLVQGYVLDRVETTDHPGRLAYLERVVS
;
A
#
# COMPACT_ATOMS: atom_id res chain seq x y z
N MET A 1 27.54 -1.93 -3.83
CA MET A 1 26.72 -2.54 -2.75
C MET A 1 25.44 -1.72 -2.64
N ILE A 2 24.33 -2.25 -3.11
CA ILE A 2 23.04 -1.56 -2.96
C ILE A 2 22.47 -2.09 -1.64
N GLY A 3 22.53 -1.28 -0.59
CA GLY A 3 21.99 -1.65 0.71
C GLY A 3 20.49 -1.93 0.54
N VAL A 4 20.08 -3.17 0.74
CA VAL A 4 18.66 -3.48 0.89
C VAL A 4 18.28 -2.95 2.26
N THR A 5 17.82 -1.71 2.32
CA THR A 5 17.20 -1.17 3.53
C THR A 5 16.06 -2.10 3.91
N GLU A 6 16.12 -2.63 5.13
CA GLU A 6 15.13 -3.59 5.63
C GLU A 6 13.74 -2.94 5.57
N ARG A 7 12.79 -3.61 4.90
CA ARG A 7 11.43 -3.10 4.75
C ARG A 7 10.64 -3.34 6.04
N ARG A 8 10.84 -2.49 7.05
CA ARG A 8 10.08 -2.54 8.31
C ARG A 8 8.68 -1.93 8.13
N PRO A 9 7.60 -2.61 8.59
CA PRO A 9 6.27 -2.01 8.67
C PRO A 9 6.25 -0.73 9.51
N ALA A 10 5.29 0.15 9.24
CA ALA A 10 5.05 1.29 10.10
C ALA A 10 4.60 0.84 11.51
N ASP A 11 5.05 1.54 12.56
CA ASP A 11 4.73 1.16 13.94
C ASP A 11 3.26 1.43 14.31
N GLN A 12 2.61 2.36 13.63
CA GLN A 12 1.20 2.70 13.80
C GLN A 12 0.42 2.52 12.51
N LEU A 13 -0.81 2.00 12.63
CA LEU A 13 -1.72 1.73 11.54
C LEU A 13 -1.03 1.05 10.34
N PRO A 14 -0.20 -0.01 10.47
CA PRO A 14 0.72 -0.49 9.42
C PRO A 14 0.11 -0.85 8.07
N ILE A 15 -1.22 -0.96 7.97
CA ILE A 15 -1.91 -1.39 6.76
C ILE A 15 -2.58 -0.19 6.09
N ALA A 16 -2.38 -0.04 4.80
CA ALA A 16 -3.14 0.88 3.95
C ALA A 16 -4.13 0.08 3.10
N ARG A 17 -5.40 0.51 3.10
CA ARG A 17 -6.42 0.02 2.16
C ARG A 17 -6.36 0.90 0.91
N VAL A 18 -6.05 0.32 -0.24
CA VAL A 18 -5.78 1.06 -1.48
C VAL A 18 -6.82 0.72 -2.53
N LEU A 19 -7.45 1.74 -3.09
CA LEU A 19 -8.17 1.62 -4.36
C LEU A 19 -7.14 1.65 -5.49
N VAL A 20 -7.05 0.55 -6.23
CA VAL A 20 -6.11 0.44 -7.35
C VAL A 20 -6.75 1.06 -8.60
N ASP A 21 -6.03 1.97 -9.26
CA ASP A 21 -6.49 2.73 -10.42
C ASP A 21 -6.09 1.98 -11.71
N VAL A 22 -6.90 0.99 -12.09
CA VAL A 22 -6.74 0.20 -13.32
C VAL A 22 -8.09 -0.01 -14.01
N PRO A 23 -8.12 -0.04 -15.35
CA PRO A 23 -9.35 -0.26 -16.11
C PRO A 23 -9.70 -1.76 -16.14
N LEU A 24 -10.17 -2.28 -15.00
CA LEU A 24 -10.67 -3.65 -14.89
C LEU A 24 -12.19 -3.65 -14.65
N PRO A 25 -12.97 -4.45 -15.41
CA PRO A 25 -14.38 -4.65 -15.11
C PRO A 25 -14.52 -5.20 -13.69
N HIS A 26 -15.41 -4.60 -12.90
CA HIS A 26 -15.77 -5.06 -11.56
C HIS A 26 -14.64 -5.04 -10.53
N LEU A 27 -13.67 -4.12 -10.64
CA LEU A 27 -12.80 -3.81 -9.51
C LEU A 27 -13.62 -3.08 -8.43
N ASP A 28 -14.19 -3.86 -7.52
CA ASP A 28 -15.25 -3.41 -6.62
C ASP A 28 -14.78 -3.22 -5.16
N ARG A 29 -13.51 -3.54 -4.87
CA ARG A 29 -12.97 -3.50 -3.51
C ARG A 29 -11.56 -2.92 -3.41
N PRO A 30 -11.21 -2.34 -2.26
CA PRO A 30 -9.82 -2.00 -1.96
C PRO A 30 -8.96 -3.24 -1.69
N PHE A 31 -7.66 -3.04 -1.76
CA PHE A 31 -6.64 -4.05 -1.47
C PHE A 31 -5.72 -3.56 -0.36
N ASP A 32 -5.33 -4.48 0.52
CA ASP A 32 -4.50 -4.16 1.68
C ASP A 32 -3.01 -4.24 1.33
N TYR A 33 -2.27 -3.23 1.77
CA TYR A 33 -0.83 -3.14 1.59
C TYR A 33 -0.17 -2.74 2.90
N ARG A 34 1.04 -3.24 3.14
CA ARG A 34 1.88 -2.74 4.23
C ARG A 34 2.48 -1.39 3.87
N VAL A 35 2.48 -0.50 4.84
CA VAL A 35 3.20 0.76 4.75
C VAL A 35 4.54 0.60 5.45
N ARG A 36 5.60 1.12 4.83
CA ARG A 36 6.93 1.14 5.43
C ARG A 36 7.01 2.25 6.46
N GLN A 37 7.82 2.09 7.50
CA GLN A 37 8.02 3.13 8.51
C GLN A 37 8.41 4.48 7.89
N GLU A 38 9.25 4.47 6.85
CA GLU A 38 9.67 5.68 6.12
C GLU A 38 8.53 6.41 5.38
N HIS A 39 7.40 5.74 5.13
CA HIS A 39 6.22 6.30 4.46
C HIS A 39 5.08 6.60 5.44
N ALA A 40 5.27 6.37 6.75
CA ALA A 40 4.17 6.41 7.72
C ALA A 40 3.49 7.79 7.80
N GLY A 41 4.26 8.87 7.66
CA GLY A 41 3.75 10.24 7.68
C GLY A 41 3.08 10.67 6.36
N ASP A 42 3.51 10.12 5.23
CA ASP A 42 3.06 10.55 3.90
C ASP A 42 1.88 9.70 3.39
N ALA A 43 1.76 8.44 3.83
CA ALA A 43 0.72 7.52 3.36
C ALA A 43 -0.64 7.76 4.06
N ALA A 44 -1.21 8.96 3.92
CA ALA A 44 -2.50 9.33 4.49
C ALA A 44 -3.68 9.01 3.53
N PRO A 45 -4.93 8.92 4.02
CA PRO A 45 -6.11 8.84 3.16
C PRO A 45 -6.15 9.97 2.12
N GLY A 46 -6.48 9.62 0.88
CA GLY A 46 -6.45 10.53 -0.28
C GLY A 46 -5.09 10.60 -1.00
N CYS A 47 -3.99 10.18 -0.36
CA CYS A 47 -2.67 10.20 -0.98
C CYS A 47 -2.57 9.19 -2.12
N ARG A 48 -1.82 9.58 -3.15
CA ARG A 48 -1.57 8.74 -4.31
C ARG A 48 -0.36 7.86 -4.05
N VAL A 49 -0.46 6.59 -4.45
CA VAL A 49 0.59 5.59 -4.24
C VAL A 49 0.90 4.83 -5.52
N LYS A 50 2.08 4.21 -5.54
CA LYS A 50 2.42 3.14 -6.48
C LYS A 50 2.41 1.80 -5.73
N VAL A 51 1.77 0.81 -6.33
CA VAL A 51 1.66 -0.55 -5.77
C VAL A 51 1.92 -1.59 -6.84
N ARG A 52 2.34 -2.79 -6.42
CA ARG A 52 2.30 -3.97 -7.29
C ARG A 52 0.93 -4.61 -7.21
N PHE A 53 0.27 -4.74 -8.35
CA PHE A 53 -1.02 -5.40 -8.50
C PHE A 53 -0.93 -6.36 -9.68
N ALA A 54 -1.26 -7.64 -9.45
CA ALA A 54 -1.13 -8.71 -10.45
C ALA A 54 0.24 -8.70 -11.18
N GLY A 55 1.33 -8.42 -10.46
CA GLY A 55 2.69 -8.36 -11.00
C GLY A 55 3.09 -7.03 -11.67
N GLN A 56 2.14 -6.13 -11.92
CA GLN A 56 2.39 -4.85 -12.58
C GLN A 56 2.48 -3.70 -11.56
N LEU A 57 3.29 -2.69 -11.87
CA LEU A 57 3.37 -1.46 -11.07
C LEU A 57 2.32 -0.46 -11.55
N VAL A 58 1.32 -0.19 -10.71
CA VAL A 58 0.15 0.63 -11.05
C VAL A 58 -0.07 1.75 -10.04
N GLN A 59 -0.95 2.70 -10.38
CA GLN A 59 -1.37 3.75 -9.45
C GLN A 59 -2.48 3.25 -8.53
N GLY A 60 -2.63 3.92 -7.40
CA GLY A 60 -3.77 3.76 -6.52
C GLY A 60 -3.88 4.91 -5.53
N TYR A 61 -4.93 4.88 -4.74
CA TYR A 61 -5.24 5.89 -3.73
C TYR A 61 -5.45 5.20 -2.39
N VAL A 62 -4.80 5.72 -1.34
CA VAL A 62 -5.06 5.27 0.02
C VAL A 62 -6.46 5.71 0.40
N LEU A 63 -7.32 4.77 0.77
CA LEU A 63 -8.66 5.05 1.29
C LEU A 63 -8.63 5.15 2.82
N ASP A 64 -7.81 4.31 3.47
CA ASP A 64 -7.79 4.19 4.93
C ASP A 64 -6.44 3.62 5.42
N ARG A 65 -6.13 3.87 6.69
CA ARG A 65 -4.95 3.35 7.42
C ARG A 65 -5.43 2.64 8.68
N VAL A 66 -5.12 1.36 8.82
CA VAL A 66 -5.67 0.51 9.89
C VAL A 66 -4.59 -0.34 10.56
N GLU A 67 -4.86 -0.74 11.81
CA GLU A 67 -3.93 -1.57 12.61
C GLU A 67 -3.83 -3.01 12.10
N THR A 68 -4.94 -3.59 11.66
CA THR A 68 -5.05 -5.01 11.29
C THR A 68 -5.77 -5.20 9.98
N THR A 69 -5.58 -6.38 9.39
CA THR A 69 -6.28 -6.84 8.19
C THR A 69 -6.84 -8.24 8.44
N ASP A 70 -7.98 -8.55 7.83
CA ASP A 70 -8.52 -9.92 7.79
C ASP A 70 -7.87 -10.77 6.69
N HIS A 71 -6.97 -10.18 5.87
CA HIS A 71 -6.29 -10.90 4.80
C HIS A 71 -5.33 -11.96 5.38
N PRO A 72 -5.54 -13.26 5.09
CA PRO A 72 -4.77 -14.34 5.71
C PRO A 72 -3.35 -14.52 5.14
N GLY A 73 -3.04 -13.84 4.02
CA GLY A 73 -1.77 -13.97 3.30
C GLY A 73 -0.73 -12.90 3.64
N ARG A 74 0.45 -13.03 3.02
CA ARG A 74 1.50 -12.01 3.12
C ARG A 74 1.10 -10.78 2.29
N LEU A 75 0.95 -9.65 2.96
CA LEU A 75 0.75 -8.37 2.28
C LEU A 75 2.03 -7.88 1.60
N ALA A 76 1.87 -7.37 0.38
CA ALA A 76 2.90 -6.58 -0.28
C ALA A 76 3.02 -5.20 0.39
N TYR A 77 4.19 -4.56 0.27
CA TYR A 77 4.35 -3.17 0.71
C TYR A 77 3.91 -2.21 -0.40
N LEU A 78 3.53 -0.99 -0.02
CA LEU A 78 3.52 0.13 -0.94
C LEU A 78 4.91 0.28 -1.57
N GLU A 79 4.96 0.41 -2.89
CA GLU A 79 6.22 0.65 -3.58
C GLU A 79 6.70 2.09 -3.32
N ARG A 80 5.79 3.07 -3.36
CA ARG A 80 6.09 4.47 -3.05
C ARG A 80 4.83 5.29 -2.77
N VAL A 81 4.94 6.33 -1.94
CA VAL A 81 3.96 7.42 -1.83
C VAL A 81 4.35 8.54 -2.81
N VAL A 82 3.39 9.03 -3.58
CA VAL A 82 3.62 9.98 -4.68
C VAL A 82 3.34 11.42 -4.27
N SER A 83 2.23 11.65 -3.56
CA SER A 83 1.72 12.98 -3.16
C SER A 83 0.89 12.89 -1.89
#